data_AF-A0A1T4VJM5-F1
#
_entry.id   AF-A0A1T4VJM5-F1
#
_cell.length_a   1.000
_cell.length_b   1.000
_cell.length_c   1.000
_cell.angle_alpha   90.00
_cell.angle_beta   90.00
_cell.angle_gamma   90.00
#
_symmetry.space_group_name_H-M   'P 1'
#
loop_
_entity.id
_entity.type
_entity.pdbx_description
1 polymer ?
#
loop_
_entity_poly.entity_id
_entity_poly.type
_entity_poly.pdbx_seq_one_letter_code
_entity_poly.pdbx_strand_id
1 'polypeptide(L)' 'MSKPYITEDDVLVIPTDCEPEYRWWAGGQSIAKTLIELGASEHCWKLYSHEDYPEELQEGASRPDQT' A
#
# COMPACT_ATOMS: atom_id res chain seq x y z
N MET A 1 8.86 -9.27 -13.63
CA MET A 1 7.69 -8.69 -12.97
C MET A 1 8.14 -8.05 -11.68
N SER A 2 8.09 -6.73 -11.67
CA SER A 2 8.41 -5.96 -10.46
C SER A 2 7.20 -5.94 -9.54
N LYS A 3 7.41 -5.84 -8.23
CA LYS A 3 6.29 -5.65 -7.27
C LYS A 3 6.12 -4.15 -7.01
N PRO A 4 4.88 -3.68 -6.75
CA PRO A 4 4.69 -2.31 -6.27
C PRO A 4 5.37 -2.16 -4.90
N TYR A 5 5.81 -0.94 -4.59
CA TYR A 5 6.49 -0.64 -3.34
C TYR A 5 6.24 0.81 -2.92
N ILE A 6 6.43 1.08 -1.64
CA ILE A 6 6.34 2.43 -1.08
C ILE A 6 7.76 2.91 -0.82
N THR A 7 8.09 4.09 -1.31
CA THR A 7 9.41 4.70 -1.06
C THR A 7 9.49 5.28 0.35
N GLU A 8 10.71 5.63 0.79
CA GLU A 8 10.94 6.29 2.08
C GLU A 8 10.19 7.62 2.27
N ASP A 9 9.76 8.26 1.17
CA ASP A 9 8.97 9.49 1.18
C ASP A 9 7.44 9.23 1.25
N ASP A 10 7.01 8.02 1.62
CA ASP A 10 5.60 7.62 1.65
C ASP A 10 4.90 7.70 0.27
N VAL A 11 5.66 7.66 -0.82
CA VAL A 11 5.14 7.64 -2.20
C VAL A 11 4.95 6.20 -2.70
N LEU A 12 3.75 5.88 -3.17
CA LEU A 12 3.44 4.61 -3.81
C LEU A 12 3.99 4.59 -5.24
N VAL A 13 4.85 3.61 -5.54
CA VAL A 13 5.40 3.38 -6.87
C VAL A 13 4.89 2.05 -7.41
N ILE A 14 4.17 2.13 -8.54
CA ILE A 14 3.69 0.95 -9.28
C ILE A 14 4.43 0.88 -10.62
N PRO A 15 5.46 0.03 -10.75
CA PRO A 15 6.15 -0.20 -12.02
C PRO A 15 5.21 -0.58 -13.17
N THR A 16 5.55 -0.17 -14.38
CA THR A 16 4.80 -0.57 -15.59
C THR A 16 4.94 -2.07 -15.92
N ASP A 17 6.03 -2.71 -15.47
CA ASP A 17 6.26 -4.17 -15.55
C ASP A 17 5.65 -4.96 -14.37
N CYS A 18 4.80 -4.33 -13.54
CA CYS A 18 4.09 -5.06 -12.50
C CYS A 18 3.08 -6.05 -13.06
N GLU A 19 2.71 -7.02 -12.22
CA GLU A 19 1.61 -7.94 -12.49
C GLU A 19 0.33 -7.13 -12.81
N PRO A 20 -0.51 -7.62 -13.75
CA PRO A 20 -1.70 -6.89 -14.18
C PRO A 20 -2.68 -6.67 -13.02
N GLU A 21 -2.63 -7.49 -11.97
CA GLU A 21 -3.43 -7.28 -10.77
C GLU A 21 -3.10 -5.97 -10.05
N TYR A 22 -1.86 -5.49 -10.06
CA TYR A 22 -1.50 -4.22 -9.39
C TYR A 22 -1.77 -2.98 -10.24
N ARG A 23 -2.17 -3.16 -11.50
CA ARG A 23 -2.44 -2.06 -12.44
C ARG A 23 -3.87 -1.56 -12.22
N TRP A 24 -4.06 -0.73 -11.20
CA TRP A 24 -5.37 -0.14 -10.89
C TRP A 24 -6.01 0.59 -12.09
N TRP A 25 -5.17 1.16 -12.98
CA TRP A 25 -5.62 1.84 -14.20
C TRP A 25 -5.99 0.90 -15.36
N ALA A 26 -5.69 -0.41 -15.25
CA ALA A 26 -5.91 -1.40 -16.31
C ALA A 26 -6.94 -2.47 -15.89
N GLY A 27 -7.81 -2.16 -14.93
CA GLY A 27 -8.81 -3.11 -14.42
C GLY A 27 -8.24 -4.12 -13.42
N GLY A 28 -7.06 -3.84 -12.85
CA GLY A 28 -6.53 -4.58 -11.71
C GLY A 28 -7.23 -4.22 -10.39
N GLN A 29 -6.57 -4.55 -9.31
CA GLN A 29 -6.91 -4.24 -7.93
C GLN A 29 -6.83 -2.73 -7.64
N SER A 30 -7.66 -2.28 -6.69
CA SER A 30 -7.67 -0.90 -6.22
C SER A 30 -6.37 -0.50 -5.52
N ILE A 31 -6.05 0.80 -5.57
CA ILE A 31 -4.90 1.38 -4.87
C ILE A 31 -4.95 1.07 -3.37
N ALA A 32 -6.12 1.26 -2.72
CA ALA A 32 -6.34 0.96 -1.31
C ALA A 32 -5.91 -0.47 -0.93
N LYS A 33 -6.32 -1.48 -1.70
CA LYS A 33 -5.96 -2.87 -1.41
C LYS A 33 -4.46 -3.12 -1.63
N THR A 34 -3.86 -2.48 -2.62
CA THR A 34 -2.40 -2.49 -2.82
C THR A 34 -1.66 -1.84 -1.64
N LEU A 35 -2.15 -0.73 -1.11
CA LEU A 35 -1.59 -0.06 0.07
C LEU A 35 -1.68 -0.94 1.32
N ILE A 36 -2.79 -1.64 1.51
CA ILE A 36 -2.96 -2.62 2.61
C ILE A 36 -1.90 -3.72 2.50
N GLU A 37 -1.75 -4.32 1.32
CA GLU A 37 -0.76 -5.38 1.09
C GLU A 37 0.69 -4.91 1.30
N LEU A 38 0.97 -3.65 0.99
CA LEU A 38 2.30 -3.06 1.16
C LEU A 38 2.58 -2.54 2.58
N GLY A 39 1.59 -2.54 3.48
CA GLY A 39 1.77 -1.99 4.82
C GLY A 39 1.94 -0.47 4.82
N ALA A 40 1.19 0.24 3.96
CA ALA A 40 1.32 1.69 3.82
C ALA A 40 1.10 2.42 5.14
N SER A 41 1.92 3.44 5.43
CA SER A 41 1.69 4.32 6.57
C SER A 41 0.42 5.15 6.36
N GLU A 42 -0.10 5.72 7.45
CA GLU A 42 -1.20 6.69 7.42
C GLU A 42 -0.97 7.85 6.44
N HIS A 43 0.29 8.28 6.30
CA HIS A 43 0.63 9.40 5.44
C HIS A 43 0.46 9.03 3.96
N CYS A 44 1.08 7.93 3.51
CA CYS A 44 0.86 7.37 2.19
C CYS A 44 -0.63 7.10 1.93
N TRP A 45 -1.35 6.52 2.88
CA TRP A 45 -2.79 6.28 2.73
C TRP A 45 -3.57 7.57 2.44
N LYS A 46 -3.33 8.65 3.18
CA LYS A 46 -4.00 9.94 2.98
C LYS A 46 -3.66 10.62 1.65
N LEU A 47 -2.53 10.29 1.04
CA LEU A 47 -2.14 10.83 -0.28
C LEU A 47 -2.90 10.16 -1.43
N TYR A 48 -3.23 8.88 -1.29
CA TYR A 48 -3.78 8.07 -2.38
C TYR A 48 -5.21 7.58 -2.14
N SER A 49 -5.69 7.63 -0.90
CA SER A 49 -7.03 7.25 -0.50
C SER A 49 -7.74 8.41 0.18
N HIS A 50 -9.03 8.53 -0.10
CA HIS A 50 -9.93 9.47 0.59
C HIS A 50 -10.73 8.79 1.70
N GLU A 51 -10.48 7.51 1.95
CA GLU A 51 -11.15 6.71 2.98
C GLU A 51 -10.39 6.82 4.32
N ASP A 52 -11.06 6.44 5.40
CA ASP A 52 -10.43 6.29 6.71
C ASP A 52 -9.30 5.24 6.66
N TYR A 53 -8.28 5.45 7.49
CA TYR A 53 -7.14 4.56 7.55
C TYR A 53 -7.55 3.20 8.14
N PRO A 54 -7.38 2.09 7.40
CA PRO A 54 -7.92 0.80 7.80
C PRO A 54 -7.19 0.25 9.03
N GLU A 55 -7.94 -0.40 9.92
CA GLU A 55 -7.40 -1.03 11.14
C GLU A 55 -6.32 -2.08 10.82
N GLU A 56 -6.40 -2.74 9.67
CA GLU A 56 -5.41 -3.72 9.18
C GLU A 56 -3.98 -3.13 9.09
N LEU A 57 -3.87 -1.84 8.77
CA LEU A 57 -2.60 -1.12 8.69
C LEU A 57 -2.19 -0.47 10.03
N GLN A 58 -3.10 -0.41 11.00
CA GLN A 58 -2.82 0.11 12.35
C GLN A 58 -2.09 -0.93 13.21
N GLU A 59 -2.43 -2.21 13.04
CA GLU A 59 -1.91 -3.33 13.84
C GLU A 59 -0.41 -3.64 13.56
N GLY A 60 0.13 -3.20 12.42
CA GLY A 60 1.55 -3.33 12.09
C GLY A 60 2.49 -2.40 12.88
N ALA A 61 1.96 -1.30 13.44
CA ALA A 61 2.72 -0.35 14.25
C ALA A 61 2.83 -0.76 15.74
N SER A 62 2.07 -1.77 16.17
CA SER A 62 2.01 -2.22 17.57
C SER A 62 2.27 -3.72 17.70
N ARG A 63 3.48 -4.15 17.36
CA ARG A 63 4.09 -5.32 18.02
C ARG A 63 5.48 -4.95 18.49
N PRO A 64 5.68 -4.53 19.76
CA PRO A 64 6.95 -4.82 20.39
C PRO A 64 7.11 -6.34 20.35
N ASP A 65 8.19 -6.77 19.69
CA ASP A 65 8.82 -8.06 19.85
C ASP A 65 8.64 -8.56 21.29
N GLN A 66 7.87 -9.63 21.48
CA GLN A 66 7.81 -10.35 22.74
C GLN A 66 8.50 -11.70 22.54
N THR A 67 9.80 -11.76 22.81
CA THR A 67 10.52 -12.97 23.23
C THR A 67 11.72 -12.61 24.09
#